data_AF-A0A2V5UU58-F1
#
_entry.id   AF-A0A2V5UU58-F1
#
_cell.length_a   1.000
_cell.length_b   1.000
_cell.length_c   1.000
_cell.angle_alpha   90.00
_cell.angle_beta   90.00
_cell.angle_gamma   90.00
#
_symmetry.space_group_name_H-M   'P 1'
#
loop_
_entity.id
_entity.type
_entity.pdbx_description
1 polymer ?
#
loop_
_entity_poly.entity_id
_entity_poly.type
_entity_poly.pdbx_seq_one_letter_code
_entity_poly.pdbx_strand_id
1 'polypeptide(L)'
;MPKAKPQAATANIYAVVGSDEAEVKRVAAELATNLTPPEAGDFGLEIIDGVAENAEQAAARIRSTIEALQTLPFFGSTKVVWLKNANFLGDTQIGRAASVQSALEELSDL
;
A
#
# COMPACT_ATOMS: atom_id res chain seq x y z
N MET A 1 29.70 22.17 13.53
CA MET A 1 28.78 21.18 14.13
C MET A 1 28.71 19.98 13.19
N PRO A 2 28.94 18.75 13.66
CA PRO A 2 28.89 17.58 12.79
C PRO A 2 27.42 17.26 12.50
N LYS A 3 27.06 17.16 11.22
CA LYS A 3 25.73 16.76 10.77
C LYS A 3 25.55 15.28 11.11
N ALA A 4 24.54 14.96 11.92
CA ALA A 4 24.16 13.58 12.21
C ALA A 4 23.77 12.88 10.89
N LYS A 5 24.28 11.66 10.69
CA LYS A 5 23.81 10.75 9.63
C LYS A 5 22.31 10.51 9.86
N PRO A 6 21.46 10.56 8.81
CA PRO A 6 20.07 10.14 8.94
C PRO A 6 20.07 8.68 9.41
N GLN A 7 19.40 8.43 10.53
CA GLN A 7 19.11 7.08 10.99
C GLN A 7 18.27 6.40 9.90
N ALA A 8 18.68 5.21 9.45
CA ALA A 8 17.90 4.45 8.47
C ALA A 8 16.49 4.26 9.04
N ALA A 9 15.51 4.91 8.41
CA ALA A 9 14.12 4.78 8.79
C ALA A 9 13.74 3.30 8.66
N THR A 10 13.07 2.75 9.66
CA THR A 10 12.35 1.48 9.53
C THR A 10 11.38 1.66 8.38
N ALA A 11 11.61 0.97 7.27
CA ALA A 11 10.73 1.08 6.11
C ALA A 11 9.40 0.40 6.47
N ASN A 12 8.35 1.21 6.68
CA ASN A 12 7.00 0.74 6.97
C ASN A 12 6.16 0.55 5.69
N ILE A 13 6.76 0.78 4.53
CA ILE A 13 6.14 0.66 3.20
C ILE A 13 6.93 -0.36 2.40
N TYR A 14 6.21 -1.30 1.80
CA TYR A 14 6.78 -2.37 0.98
C TYR A 14 6.12 -2.37 -0.39
N ALA A 15 6.93 -2.51 -1.44
CA ALA A 15 6.44 -2.66 -2.81
C ALA A 15 6.95 -3.99 -3.38
N VAL A 16 6.04 -4.83 -3.85
CA VAL A 16 6.35 -6.07 -4.57
C VAL A 16 5.94 -5.87 -6.02
N VAL A 17 6.94 -5.69 -6.89
CA VAL A 17 6.76 -5.42 -8.32
C VAL A 17 7.66 -6.34 -9.13
N GLY A 18 7.23 -6.72 -10.33
CA GLY A 18 7.97 -7.65 -11.18
C GLY A 18 7.23 -7.96 -12.47
N SER A 19 7.90 -8.64 -13.40
CA SER A 19 7.34 -9.06 -14.69
C SER A 19 6.61 -10.40 -14.62
N ASP A 20 6.84 -11.20 -13.57
CA ASP A 20 6.13 -12.46 -13.32
C ASP A 20 4.98 -12.22 -12.34
N GLU A 21 3.76 -12.19 -12.86
CA GLU A 21 2.55 -11.91 -12.08
C GLU A 21 2.29 -12.97 -11.00
N ALA A 22 2.58 -14.25 -11.28
CA ALA A 22 2.34 -15.33 -10.33
C ALA A 22 3.30 -15.23 -9.15
N GLU A 23 4.57 -14.96 -9.42
CA GLU A 23 5.59 -14.78 -8.38
C GLU A 23 5.32 -13.51 -7.56
N VAL A 24 4.97 -12.40 -8.19
CA VAL A 24 4.60 -11.16 -7.48
C VAL A 24 3.44 -11.39 -6.51
N LYS A 25 2.38 -12.09 -6.96
CA LYS A 25 1.23 -12.39 -6.10
C LYS A 25 1.61 -13.31 -4.94
N ARG A 26 2.45 -14.32 -5.18
CA ARG A 26 2.93 -15.26 -4.16
C ARG A 26 3.74 -14.52 -3.09
N VAL A 27 4.75 -13.75 -3.51
CA VAL A 27 5.64 -13.00 -2.61
C VAL A 27 4.89 -11.93 -1.83
N ALA A 28 3.96 -11.20 -2.48
CA ALA A 28 3.16 -10.19 -1.80
C ALA A 28 2.23 -10.78 -0.74
N ALA A 29 1.62 -11.94 -1.02
CA ALA A 29 0.79 -12.64 -0.03
C ALA A 29 1.63 -13.13 1.16
N GLU A 30 2.78 -13.75 0.90
CA GLU A 30 3.71 -14.20 1.92
C GLU A 30 4.19 -13.03 2.80
N LEU A 31 4.55 -11.91 2.18
CA LEU A 31 4.97 -10.71 2.88
C LEU A 31 3.85 -10.13 3.76
N ALA A 32 2.62 -10.02 3.23
CA ALA A 32 1.48 -9.53 4.00
C ALA A 32 1.21 -10.39 5.24
N THR A 33 1.28 -11.71 5.11
CA THR A 33 1.16 -12.64 6.25
C THR A 33 2.30 -12.45 7.25
N ASN A 34 3.55 -12.34 6.79
CA ASN A 34 4.71 -12.18 7.67
C ASN A 34 4.72 -10.84 8.43
N LEU A 35 4.17 -9.78 7.84
CA LEU A 35 4.07 -8.46 8.47
C LEU A 35 2.88 -8.34 9.44
N THR A 36 1.87 -9.20 9.30
CA THR A 36 0.67 -9.12 10.13
C THR A 36 0.94 -9.72 11.51
N PRO A 37 0.83 -8.96 12.60
CA PRO A 37 1.09 -9.48 13.94
C PRO A 37 0.08 -10.59 14.30
N PRO A 38 0.51 -11.76 14.81
CA PRO A 38 -0.40 -12.85 15.19
C PRO A 38 -1.49 -12.42 16.19
N GLU A 39 -1.16 -11.47 17.07
CA GLU A 39 -2.06 -10.91 18.08
C GLU A 39 -3.14 -9.97 17.51
N ALA A 40 -2.99 -9.50 16.27
CA ALA A 40 -3.95 -8.61 15.64
C ALA A 40 -5.17 -9.36 15.08
N GLY A 41 -5.13 -10.70 15.04
CA GLY A 41 -6.23 -11.55 14.61
C GLY A 41 -6.74 -11.20 13.20
N ASP A 42 -8.04 -11.40 12.97
CA ASP A 42 -8.69 -11.16 11.68
C ASP A 42 -8.67 -9.68 11.22
N PHE A 43 -8.36 -8.75 12.13
CA PHE A 43 -8.30 -7.30 11.86
C PHE A 43 -6.86 -6.79 11.61
N GLY A 44 -5.87 -7.68 11.69
CA GLY A 44 -4.47 -7.32 11.49
C GLY A 44 -4.07 -7.05 10.05
N LEU A 45 -4.83 -7.58 9.08
CA LEU A 45 -4.58 -7.41 7.66
C LEU A 45 -5.82 -6.87 6.94
N GLU A 46 -5.74 -5.62 6.50
CA GLU A 46 -6.78 -4.97 5.72
C GLU A 46 -6.40 -4.99 4.23
N ILE A 47 -7.19 -5.68 3.41
CA ILE A 47 -6.90 -5.84 1.97
C ILE A 47 -7.80 -4.93 1.15
N ILE A 48 -7.19 -4.16 0.26
CA ILE A 48 -7.87 -3.30 -0.71
C ILE A 48 -7.55 -3.82 -2.10
N ASP A 49 -8.58 -4.17 -2.87
CA ASP A 49 -8.40 -4.56 -4.25
C ASP A 49 -8.08 -3.34 -5.12
N GLY A 50 -6.85 -3.30 -5.65
CA GLY A 50 -6.29 -2.26 -6.49
C GLY A 50 -6.53 -2.48 -7.98
N VAL A 51 -7.25 -3.52 -8.40
CA VAL A 51 -7.67 -3.63 -9.81
C VAL A 51 -8.63 -2.47 -10.13
N ALA A 52 -8.26 -1.68 -11.13
CA ALA A 52 -9.04 -0.57 -11.63
C ALA A 52 -9.16 -0.62 -13.16
N GLU A 53 -10.34 -0.28 -13.68
CA GLU A 53 -10.60 -0.22 -15.13
C GLU A 53 -10.47 1.21 -15.69
N ASN A 54 -10.40 2.21 -14.82
CA ASN A 54 -10.27 3.63 -15.20
C ASN A 54 -9.62 4.47 -14.09
N ALA A 55 -9.34 5.74 -14.40
CA ALA A 55 -8.66 6.69 -13.52
C ALA A 55 -9.44 6.98 -12.23
N GLU A 56 -10.75 7.22 -12.31
CA GLU A 56 -11.60 7.45 -11.14
C GLU A 56 -11.61 6.24 -10.19
N GLN A 57 -11.71 5.02 -10.72
CA GLN A 57 -11.62 3.81 -9.91
C GLN A 57 -10.25 3.70 -9.23
N ALA A 58 -9.15 3.91 -9.97
CA ALA A 58 -7.79 3.87 -9.40
C ALA A 58 -7.60 4.91 -8.29
N ALA A 59 -8.03 6.15 -8.52
CA ALA A 59 -7.99 7.21 -7.52
C ALA A 59 -8.82 6.86 -6.28
N ALA A 60 -10.00 6.26 -6.45
CA ALA A 60 -10.81 5.77 -5.33
C ALA A 60 -10.12 4.66 -4.54
N ARG A 61 -9.45 3.70 -5.19
CA ARG A 61 -8.68 2.64 -4.50
C ARG A 61 -7.54 3.22 -3.67
N ILE A 62 -6.85 4.24 -4.17
CA ILE A 62 -5.79 4.95 -3.44
C ILE A 62 -6.38 5.65 -2.21
N ARG A 63 -7.50 6.37 -2.36
CA ARG A 63 -8.18 7.03 -1.24
C ARG A 63 -8.67 6.06 -0.18
N SER A 64 -9.25 4.92 -0.56
CA SER A 64 -9.58 3.86 0.40
C SER A 64 -8.35 3.32 1.12
N THR A 65 -7.18 3.31 0.47
CA THR A 65 -5.90 2.94 1.11
C THR A 65 -5.46 3.96 2.15
N ILE A 66 -5.63 5.25 1.85
CA ILE A 66 -5.39 6.34 2.80
C ILE A 66 -6.33 6.21 4.00
N GLU A 67 -7.64 6.02 3.76
CA GLU A 67 -8.65 5.85 4.81
C GLU A 67 -8.33 4.65 5.71
N ALA A 68 -7.95 3.52 5.11
CA ALA A 68 -7.49 2.35 5.86
C ALA A 68 -6.26 2.70 6.70
N LEU A 69 -5.21 3.30 6.14
CA LEU A 69 -4.00 3.66 6.90
C LEU A 69 -4.27 4.61 8.07
N GLN A 70 -5.22 5.54 7.92
CA GLN A 70 -5.59 6.51 8.96
C GLN A 70 -6.59 5.96 9.98
N THR A 71 -7.25 4.83 9.68
CA THR A 71 -8.17 4.19 10.61
C THR A 71 -7.41 3.47 11.70
N LEU A 72 -7.64 3.85 12.96
CA LEU A 72 -6.99 3.21 14.11
C LEU A 72 -7.26 1.69 14.11
N PRO A 73 -6.23 0.87 14.37
CA PRO A 73 -6.40 -0.57 14.46
C PRO A 73 -7.33 -0.93 15.63
N PHE A 74 -8.22 -1.90 15.40
CA PHE A 74 -9.05 -2.47 16.45
C PHE A 74 -8.15 -3.18 17.47
N PHE A 75 -8.44 -3.02 18.76
CA PHE A 75 -7.69 -3.63 19.88
C PHE A 75 -6.27 -3.11 20.13
N GLY A 76 -5.85 -2.01 19.49
CA GLY A 76 -4.61 -1.30 19.84
C GLY A 76 -3.31 -1.99 19.42
N SER A 77 -3.37 -3.05 18.61
CA SER A 77 -2.22 -3.68 17.95
C SER A 77 -1.85 -2.94 16.65
N THR A 78 -0.74 -3.28 16.01
CA THR A 78 -0.41 -2.77 14.67
C THR A 78 -1.22 -3.51 13.60
N LYS A 79 -1.60 -2.82 12.51
CA LYS A 79 -2.22 -3.42 11.32
C LYS A 79 -1.38 -3.24 10.07
N VAL A 80 -1.59 -4.12 9.11
CA VAL A 80 -1.05 -4.05 7.75
C VAL A 80 -2.19 -3.67 6.81
N VAL A 81 -1.98 -2.63 6.00
CA VAL A 81 -2.88 -2.28 4.89
C VAL A 81 -2.22 -2.73 3.59
N TRP A 82 -2.92 -3.54 2.80
CA TRP A 82 -2.41 -4.07 1.55
C TRP A 82 -3.28 -3.64 0.37
N LEU A 83 -2.78 -2.67 -0.41
CA LEU A 83 -3.30 -2.36 -1.74
C LEU A 83 -2.85 -3.44 -2.74
N LYS A 84 -3.68 -4.46 -2.89
CA LYS A 84 -3.40 -5.69 -3.63
C LYS A 84 -3.69 -5.54 -5.12
N ASN A 85 -2.86 -6.12 -5.98
CA ASN A 85 -3.07 -6.15 -7.43
C ASN A 85 -3.23 -4.77 -8.10
N ALA A 86 -2.65 -3.71 -7.55
CA ALA A 86 -2.72 -2.38 -8.16
C ALA A 86 -2.11 -2.37 -9.57
N ASN A 87 -2.93 -2.12 -10.58
CA ASN A 87 -2.54 -2.12 -11.99
C ASN A 87 -2.21 -0.70 -12.54
N PHE A 88 -2.25 0.31 -11.66
CA PHE A 88 -2.09 1.73 -12.01
C PHE A 88 -0.81 2.37 -11.48
N LEU A 89 0.04 1.65 -10.74
CA LEU A 89 1.30 2.17 -10.18
C LEU A 89 2.48 2.14 -11.17
N GLY A 90 2.27 1.58 -12.37
CA GLY A 90 3.25 1.58 -13.46
C GLY A 90 3.00 2.72 -14.46
N ASP A 91 3.80 2.72 -15.52
CA ASP A 91 3.70 3.71 -16.59
C ASP A 91 2.53 3.41 -17.55
N THR A 92 1.30 3.62 -17.08
CA THR A 92 0.05 3.34 -17.81
C THR A 92 -0.79 4.60 -18.03
N GLN A 93 -1.76 4.54 -18.95
CA GLN A 93 -2.68 5.67 -19.17
C GLN A 93 -3.48 6.02 -17.91
N ILE A 94 -3.92 5.00 -17.15
CA ILE A 94 -4.61 5.17 -15.86
C ILE A 94 -3.66 5.80 -14.85
N GLY A 95 -2.44 5.28 -14.72
CA GLY A 95 -1.44 5.78 -13.77
C GLY A 95 -1.09 7.25 -13.99
N ARG A 96 -0.96 7.70 -15.24
CA ARG A 96 -0.63 9.09 -15.59
C ARG A 96 -1.78 10.08 -15.42
N ALA A 97 -3.01 9.63 -15.18
CA ALA A 97 -4.15 10.53 -15.05
C ALA A 97 -3.97 11.47 -13.84
N ALA A 98 -4.34 12.74 -14.01
CA ALA A 98 -4.15 13.76 -12.97
C ALA A 98 -4.84 13.41 -11.64
N SER A 99 -6.03 12.78 -11.70
CA SER A 99 -6.75 12.32 -10.51
C SER A 99 -6.00 11.21 -9.75
N VAL A 100 -5.32 10.31 -10.46
CA VAL A 100 -4.49 9.25 -9.88
C VAL A 100 -3.21 9.83 -9.29
N GLN A 101 -2.52 10.70 -10.04
CA GLN A 101 -1.31 11.36 -9.55
C GLN A 101 -1.57 12.19 -8.29
N SER A 102 -2.69 12.94 -8.25
CA SER A 102 -3.07 13.72 -7.06
C SER A 102 -3.35 12.81 -5.86
N ALA A 103 -4.04 11.69 -6.06
CA ALA A 103 -4.31 10.74 -4.98
C ALA A 103 -3.03 10.03 -4.50
N LEU A 104 -2.08 9.73 -5.40
CA LEU A 104 -0.77 9.19 -5.02
C LEU A 104 0.09 10.18 -4.24
N GLU A 105 0.01 11.48 -4.57
CA GLU A 105 0.66 12.55 -3.81
C GLU A 105 0.09 12.60 -2.39
N GLU A 106 -1.25 12.58 -2.25
CA GLU A 106 -1.90 12.50 -0.93
C GLU A 106 -1.47 11.27 -0.13
N LEU A 107 -1.31 10.11 -0.78
CA LEU A 107 -0.82 8.89 -0.12
C LEU A 107 0.65 9.02 0.31
N SER A 108 1.46 9.75 -0.45
CA SER A 108 2.89 9.94 -0.15
C SER A 108 3.16 10.92 1.01
N ASP A 109 2.18 11.76 1.35
CA ASP A 109 2.24 12.73 2.44
C ASP A 109 1.86 12.14 3.82
N LEU A 110 1.44 10.87 3.87
CA LEU A 110 1.19 10.14 5.13
C LEU A 110 2.48 9.77 5.88
#